data_AF-A0A6A6JUY8-F1
#
_entry.id   AF-A0A6A6JUY8-F1
#
_cell.length_a   1.000
_cell.length_b   1.000
_cell.length_c   1.000
_cell.angle_alpha   90.00
_cell.angle_beta   90.00
_cell.angle_gamma   90.00
#
_symmetry.space_group_name_H-M   'P 1'
#
loop_
_entity.id
_entity.type
_entity.pdbx_description
1 polymer ?
#
loop_
_entity_poly.entity_id
_entity_poly.type
_entity_poly.pdbx_seq_one_letter_code
_entity_poly.pdbx_strand_id
1 'polypeptide(L)'
;MSSAPRRRSRRQAGLPPIPTRHPYQVTKDQQTSKISSAWPNARSRRRTRASRGIYLSNNRCYQTTTLQTLVHVPKFMNWLKMHNTSKKTACSPGGVYIQRPMNQGGDAQHFNLCPACAMKDFIAYYWSDQDLDGSGDPQAIRRDNRVLNFLRMADFRFGGNQDSPEVFFDFLKGHIVNSTPFRENNASPWGLMFNALFELQLQKSHSCSNSACPRNTTPDVTEQEAQCGIPGLQILDTGNDNLAASLHRYLAGHPLQDYRCEACNQKNTTTQSHPILAAPDILRICLVPGGYDRFGNPYKITARFGLTEFLDLTRYQLDPSTPLKYRLSSVINHIGELDSGHYIATARAPDNVYVINDNEKLTCDTADPPAANPSALLCRNPQRWNDGSYQAFVLTYLRVPDKELEKLK
;
A
#
# COMPACT_ATOMS: atom_id res chain seq x y z
N MET A 1 56.08 -2.21 -51.16
CA MET A 1 54.72 -2.16 -50.59
C MET A 1 54.81 -2.51 -49.11
N SER A 2 54.81 -1.52 -48.22
CA SER A 2 54.86 -1.72 -46.76
C SER A 2 53.73 -0.91 -46.14
N SER A 3 52.72 -1.59 -45.60
CA SER A 3 51.52 -0.99 -45.03
C SER A 3 51.67 -0.79 -43.52
N ALA A 4 51.64 0.46 -43.08
CA ALA A 4 51.61 0.83 -41.66
C ALA A 4 50.25 0.47 -40.99
N PRO A 5 50.22 0.09 -39.71
CA PRO A 5 48.96 -0.25 -39.04
C PRO A 5 48.22 1.00 -38.56
N ARG A 6 46.92 1.09 -38.89
CA ARG A 6 46.01 2.12 -38.39
C ARG A 6 45.75 1.95 -36.89
N ARG A 7 46.15 2.92 -36.07
CA ARG A 7 45.70 3.05 -34.67
C ARG A 7 44.21 3.42 -34.64
N ARG A 8 43.36 2.51 -34.14
CA ARG A 8 41.96 2.84 -33.78
C ARG A 8 41.97 3.66 -32.50
N SER A 9 41.48 4.90 -32.55
CA SER A 9 41.19 5.69 -31.36
C SER A 9 40.08 5.02 -30.56
N ARG A 10 40.40 4.56 -29.35
CA ARG A 10 39.42 4.04 -28.39
C ARG A 10 38.58 5.25 -27.93
N ARG A 11 37.33 5.37 -28.40
CA ARG A 11 36.37 6.27 -27.77
C ARG A 11 36.26 5.84 -26.31
N GLN A 12 36.67 6.69 -25.38
CA GLN A 12 36.29 6.54 -23.98
C GLN A 12 34.76 6.61 -23.97
N ALA A 13 34.12 5.47 -23.69
CA ALA A 13 32.73 5.47 -23.30
C ALA A 13 32.68 6.28 -22.01
N GLY A 14 32.05 7.47 -22.06
CA GLY A 14 31.75 8.23 -20.85
C GLY A 14 31.03 7.30 -19.89
N LEU A 15 31.49 7.25 -18.64
CA LEU A 15 30.76 6.56 -17.57
C LEU A 15 29.31 7.08 -17.61
N PRO A 16 28.29 6.21 -17.56
CA PRO A 16 26.91 6.68 -17.46
C PRO A 16 26.82 7.60 -16.24
N PRO A 17 26.06 8.71 -16.33
CA PRO A 17 25.87 9.58 -15.18
C PRO A 17 25.37 8.73 -14.01
N ILE A 18 26.06 8.79 -12.88
CA ILE A 18 25.62 8.11 -11.65
C ILE A 18 24.24 8.69 -11.34
N PRO A 19 23.17 7.89 -11.28
CA PRO A 19 21.84 8.40 -10.95
C PRO A 19 21.91 9.09 -9.57
N THR A 20 21.71 10.41 -9.53
CA THR A 20 21.73 11.17 -8.30
C THR A 20 20.35 11.14 -7.67
N ARG A 21 20.03 10.01 -7.01
CA ARG A 21 18.79 9.89 -6.23
C ARG A 21 18.70 11.02 -5.21
N HIS A 22 17.49 11.53 -5.00
CA HIS A 22 17.24 12.51 -3.95
C HIS A 22 17.72 11.99 -2.56
N PRO A 23 18.31 12.80 -1.67
CA PRO A 23 18.83 12.35 -0.37
C PRO A 23 17.80 11.60 0.51
N TYR A 24 16.54 12.01 0.46
CA TYR A 24 15.46 11.27 1.14
C TYR A 24 15.27 9.86 0.57
N GLN A 25 15.36 9.68 -0.76
CA GLN A 25 15.26 8.37 -1.38
C GLN A 25 16.44 7.48 -0.99
N VAL A 26 17.66 8.03 -0.99
CA VAL A 26 18.86 7.30 -0.51
C VAL A 26 18.67 6.81 0.92
N THR A 27 18.12 7.65 1.79
CA THR A 27 17.84 7.29 3.19
C THR A 27 16.81 6.16 3.28
N LYS A 28 15.72 6.21 2.51
CA LYS A 28 14.72 5.12 2.47
C LYS A 28 15.33 3.82 1.97
N ASP A 29 16.07 3.86 0.88
CA ASP A 29 16.74 2.68 0.29
C ASP A 29 17.71 2.05 1.30
N GLN A 30 18.45 2.85 2.07
CA GLN A 30 19.31 2.35 3.14
C GLN A 30 18.54 1.64 4.25
N GLN A 31 17.35 2.12 4.64
CA GLN A 31 16.55 1.44 5.64
C GLN A 31 15.93 0.14 5.10
N THR A 32 15.36 0.17 3.90
CA THR A 32 14.67 -1.01 3.34
C THR A 32 15.61 -2.09 2.82
N SER A 33 16.86 -1.76 2.48
CA SER A 33 17.89 -2.74 2.12
C SER A 33 18.22 -3.74 3.24
N LYS A 34 17.94 -3.36 4.50
CA LYS A 34 18.12 -4.21 5.69
C LYS A 34 17.00 -5.24 5.84
N ILE A 35 15.95 -5.14 5.02
CA ILE A 35 14.72 -5.92 5.15
C ILE A 35 14.59 -6.82 3.93
N SER A 36 14.54 -8.14 4.16
CA SER A 36 14.40 -9.12 3.09
C SER A 36 13.09 -8.94 2.31
N SER A 37 13.16 -9.01 0.99
CA SER A 37 11.98 -9.12 0.10
C SER A 37 11.54 -10.57 -0.14
N ALA A 38 12.26 -11.55 0.39
CA ALA A 38 11.93 -12.95 0.19
C ALA A 38 10.70 -13.35 1.02
N TRP A 39 9.85 -14.21 0.47
CA TRP A 39 8.78 -14.83 1.25
C TRP A 39 9.34 -15.57 2.47
N PRO A 40 8.71 -15.44 3.65
CA PRO A 40 9.04 -16.17 4.89
C PRO A 40 9.43 -17.64 4.76
N ASN A 41 8.85 -18.38 3.81
CA ASN A 41 9.09 -19.81 3.58
C ASN A 41 9.69 -20.10 2.19
N ALA A 42 10.28 -19.11 1.51
CA ALA A 42 10.69 -19.22 0.10
C ALA A 42 11.60 -20.42 -0.24
N ARG A 43 12.36 -20.92 0.73
CA ARG A 43 13.31 -22.05 0.55
C ARG A 43 12.78 -23.39 1.02
N SER A 44 11.62 -23.43 1.67
CA SER A 44 11.05 -24.69 2.17
C SER A 44 10.15 -25.30 1.11
N ARG A 45 10.64 -26.35 0.41
CA ARG A 45 9.81 -27.16 -0.49
C ARG A 45 8.72 -27.96 0.21
N ARG A 46 8.78 -28.06 1.55
CA ARG A 46 7.86 -28.86 2.38
C ARG A 46 6.76 -28.04 3.04
N ARG A 47 6.79 -26.70 2.95
CA ARG A 47 5.83 -25.82 3.60
C ARG A 47 4.77 -25.35 2.62
N THR A 48 3.53 -25.25 3.09
CA THR A 48 2.44 -24.67 2.31
C THR A 48 2.77 -23.22 1.95
N ARG A 49 2.48 -22.89 0.70
CA ARG A 49 2.65 -21.56 0.08
C ARG A 49 1.30 -20.97 -0.33
N ALA A 50 0.21 -21.62 0.07
CA ALA A 50 -1.15 -21.19 -0.17
C ALA A 50 -1.61 -20.18 0.89
N SER A 51 -2.52 -19.30 0.47
CA SER A 51 -3.17 -18.32 1.33
C SER A 51 -4.14 -18.98 2.32
N ARG A 52 -4.54 -18.27 3.39
CA ARG A 52 -5.55 -18.68 4.37
C ARG A 52 -6.72 -17.72 4.45
N GLY A 53 -7.92 -18.29 4.56
CA GLY A 53 -9.10 -17.57 5.03
C GLY A 53 -8.99 -17.21 6.52
N ILE A 54 -9.78 -16.24 6.98
CA ILE A 54 -9.92 -15.82 8.37
C ILE A 54 -11.40 -15.66 8.66
N TYR A 55 -11.92 -16.35 9.68
CA TYR A 55 -13.31 -16.26 10.09
C TYR A 55 -13.43 -15.54 11.43
N LEU A 56 -13.89 -14.27 11.42
CA LEU A 56 -14.09 -13.48 12.65
C LEU A 56 -15.57 -13.25 13.02
N SER A 57 -16.52 -13.51 12.12
CA SER A 57 -17.95 -13.15 12.24
C SER A 57 -18.19 -11.64 12.52
N ASN A 58 -19.45 -11.18 12.50
CA ASN A 58 -19.86 -9.84 12.97
C ASN A 58 -19.23 -8.63 12.27
N ASN A 59 -19.36 -8.49 10.95
CA ASN A 59 -19.02 -7.24 10.26
C ASN A 59 -17.54 -6.81 10.38
N ARG A 60 -16.62 -7.79 10.37
CA ARG A 60 -15.16 -7.58 10.52
C ARG A 60 -14.35 -7.78 9.24
N CYS A 61 -15.02 -7.80 8.08
CA CYS A 61 -14.38 -8.01 6.78
C CYS A 61 -13.30 -6.97 6.45
N TYR A 62 -13.49 -5.71 6.89
CA TYR A 62 -12.46 -4.67 6.76
C TYR A 62 -11.15 -5.00 7.51
N GLN A 63 -11.24 -5.72 8.63
CA GLN A 63 -10.08 -6.17 9.41
C GLN A 63 -9.41 -7.36 8.74
N THR A 64 -10.19 -8.38 8.38
CA THR A 64 -9.67 -9.63 7.80
C THR A 64 -8.96 -9.35 6.48
N THR A 65 -9.57 -8.56 5.59
CA THR A 65 -8.99 -8.20 4.29
C THR A 65 -7.75 -7.32 4.43
N THR A 66 -7.73 -6.37 5.37
CA THR A 66 -6.53 -5.57 5.64
C THR A 66 -5.38 -6.43 6.15
N LEU A 67 -5.63 -7.35 7.09
CA LEU A 67 -4.59 -8.28 7.56
C LEU A 67 -4.10 -9.19 6.45
N GLN A 68 -5.02 -9.79 5.68
CA GLN A 68 -4.70 -10.69 4.58
C GLN A 68 -3.82 -9.96 3.56
N THR A 69 -4.17 -8.74 3.14
CA THR A 69 -3.34 -7.99 2.18
C THR A 69 -1.97 -7.63 2.75
N LEU A 70 -1.86 -7.24 4.03
CA LEU A 70 -0.57 -6.95 4.67
C LEU A 70 0.33 -8.18 4.83
N VAL A 71 -0.21 -9.33 5.23
CA VAL A 71 0.59 -10.57 5.37
C VAL A 71 0.86 -11.28 4.04
N HIS A 72 0.42 -10.71 2.92
CA HIS A 72 0.89 -11.05 1.57
C HIS A 72 2.00 -10.11 1.09
N VAL A 73 2.54 -9.24 1.95
CA VAL A 73 3.68 -8.37 1.61
C VAL A 73 4.96 -8.86 2.29
N PRO A 74 5.91 -9.48 1.55
CA PRO A 74 7.11 -10.09 2.14
C PRO A 74 7.96 -9.14 2.99
N LYS A 75 8.21 -7.92 2.50
CA LYS A 75 9.01 -6.93 3.25
C LYS A 75 8.35 -6.53 4.57
N PHE A 76 7.03 -6.33 4.58
CA PHE A 76 6.28 -6.05 5.81
C PHE A 76 6.40 -7.18 6.82
N MET A 77 6.21 -8.43 6.36
CA MET A 77 6.36 -9.59 7.24
C MET A 77 7.78 -9.74 7.80
N ASN A 78 8.80 -9.52 6.97
CA ASN A 78 10.19 -9.64 7.41
C ASN A 78 10.60 -8.51 8.35
N TRP A 79 10.08 -7.30 8.15
CA TRP A 79 10.21 -6.21 9.11
C TRP A 79 9.59 -6.58 10.46
N LEU A 80 8.36 -7.10 10.48
CA LEU A 80 7.72 -7.61 11.70
C LEU A 80 8.54 -8.69 12.40
N LYS A 81 9.16 -9.60 11.64
CA LYS A 81 10.03 -10.64 12.20
C LYS A 81 11.30 -10.12 12.86
N MET A 82 11.78 -8.94 12.47
CA MET A 82 12.91 -8.25 13.13
C MET A 82 12.51 -7.66 14.49
N HIS A 83 11.21 -7.60 14.82
CA HIS A 83 10.78 -7.19 16.14
C HIS A 83 11.28 -8.16 17.21
N ASN A 84 11.77 -7.59 18.31
CA ASN A 84 12.29 -8.29 19.48
C ASN A 84 13.43 -9.28 19.18
N THR A 85 14.28 -8.98 18.19
CA THR A 85 15.46 -9.79 17.86
C THR A 85 16.78 -9.12 18.21
N SER A 86 16.76 -7.82 18.56
CA SER A 86 17.95 -7.04 18.90
C SER A 86 17.60 -5.91 19.88
N LYS A 87 18.60 -5.32 20.52
CA LYS A 87 18.41 -4.12 21.37
C LYS A 87 17.78 -2.93 20.61
N LYS A 88 18.01 -2.82 19.29
CA LYS A 88 17.48 -1.73 18.45
C LYS A 88 16.00 -1.92 18.08
N THR A 89 15.51 -3.14 18.19
CA THR A 89 14.12 -3.55 17.87
C THR A 89 13.46 -4.20 19.09
N ALA A 90 13.97 -3.92 20.29
CA ALA A 90 13.51 -4.50 21.54
C ALA A 90 12.01 -4.26 21.71
N CYS A 91 11.30 -5.29 22.18
CA CYS A 91 9.90 -5.14 22.54
C CYS A 91 9.79 -4.19 23.72
N SER A 92 9.03 -3.12 23.56
CA SER A 92 8.39 -2.44 24.68
C SER A 92 6.98 -2.98 24.72
N PRO A 93 6.55 -3.68 25.79
CA PRO A 93 5.14 -3.98 25.97
C PRO A 93 4.37 -2.66 26.01
N GLY A 94 3.88 -2.21 24.86
CA GLY A 94 2.81 -1.22 24.78
C GLY A 94 1.52 -1.97 25.04
N GLY A 95 0.73 -1.50 26.00
CA GLY A 95 -0.60 -2.07 26.18
C GLY A 95 -1.47 -1.80 24.96
N VAL A 96 -2.40 -2.72 24.68
CA VAL A 96 -3.55 -2.43 23.81
C VAL A 96 -4.67 -1.96 24.74
N TYR A 97 -5.18 -0.75 24.48
CA TYR A 97 -6.34 -0.23 25.18
C TYR A 97 -7.61 -0.88 24.64
N ILE A 98 -8.42 -1.40 25.56
CA ILE A 98 -9.76 -1.90 25.27
C ILE A 98 -10.75 -0.98 25.95
N GLN A 99 -11.57 -0.28 25.16
CA GLN A 99 -12.75 0.38 25.69
C GLN A 99 -13.91 -0.62 25.65
N ARG A 100 -14.52 -0.92 26.80
CA ARG A 100 -15.75 -1.71 26.82
C ARG A 100 -16.87 -0.90 26.17
N PRO A 101 -17.87 -1.54 25.52
CA PRO A 101 -19.01 -0.81 24.97
C PRO A 101 -19.67 0.04 26.05
N MET A 102 -19.99 1.30 25.71
CA MET A 102 -20.52 2.33 26.62
C MET A 102 -21.72 1.85 27.46
N ASN A 103 -22.47 0.87 26.95
CA ASN A 103 -23.64 0.27 27.62
C ASN A 103 -23.29 -0.68 28.79
N GLN A 104 -22.01 -0.93 29.07
CA GLN A 104 -21.57 -1.82 30.16
C GLN A 104 -20.89 -1.10 31.33
N GLY A 105 -20.90 0.24 31.37
CA GLY A 105 -20.55 1.03 32.56
C GLY A 105 -19.22 0.67 33.26
N GLY A 106 -18.26 0.10 32.53
CA GLY A 106 -17.03 -0.46 33.10
C GLY A 106 -15.79 0.28 32.60
N ASP A 107 -14.77 0.35 33.46
CA ASP A 107 -13.49 0.97 33.14
C ASP A 107 -12.83 0.34 31.91
N ALA A 108 -12.11 1.16 31.15
CA ALA A 108 -11.27 0.71 30.05
C ALA A 108 -10.24 -0.30 30.57
N GLN A 109 -10.17 -1.48 29.95
CA GLN A 109 -9.22 -2.52 30.34
C GLN A 109 -7.95 -2.40 29.50
N HIS A 110 -6.80 -2.33 30.17
CA HIS A 110 -5.50 -2.28 29.52
C HIS A 110 -4.89 -3.67 29.47
N PHE A 111 -4.61 -4.18 28.26
CA PHE A 111 -4.01 -5.50 28.06
C PHE A 111 -2.55 -5.36 27.72
N ASN A 112 -1.67 -6.06 28.45
CA ASN A 112 -0.23 -6.11 28.20
C ASN A 112 0.10 -7.05 27.02
N LEU A 113 -0.36 -6.71 25.81
CA LEU A 113 -0.04 -7.44 24.58
C LEU A 113 0.70 -6.52 23.62
N CYS A 114 1.94 -6.85 23.28
CA CYS A 114 2.68 -6.14 22.23
C CYS A 114 2.06 -6.42 20.84
N PRO A 115 1.55 -5.40 20.12
CA PRO A 115 0.94 -5.56 18.80
C PRO A 115 1.88 -6.15 17.75
N ALA A 116 3.15 -5.72 17.73
CA ALA A 116 4.15 -6.27 16.82
C ALA A 116 4.46 -7.75 17.10
N CYS A 117 4.50 -8.17 18.36
CA CYS A 117 4.63 -9.58 18.73
C CYS A 117 3.41 -10.40 18.30
N ALA A 118 2.20 -9.90 18.55
CA ALA A 118 0.97 -10.58 18.13
C ALA A 118 0.90 -10.77 16.60
N MET A 119 1.29 -9.74 15.83
CA MET A 119 1.36 -9.83 14.38
C MET A 119 2.44 -10.80 13.89
N LYS A 120 3.57 -10.89 14.60
CA LYS A 120 4.63 -11.86 14.31
C LYS A 120 4.14 -13.30 14.50
N ASP A 121 3.40 -13.57 15.58
CA ASP A 121 2.79 -14.87 15.84
C ASP A 121 1.70 -15.20 14.81
N PHE A 122 0.88 -14.21 14.45
CA PHE A 122 -0.12 -14.33 13.39
C PHE A 122 0.52 -14.71 12.05
N ILE A 123 1.58 -14.02 11.62
CA ILE A 123 2.32 -14.34 10.39
C ILE A 123 2.89 -15.76 10.44
N ALA A 124 3.45 -16.16 11.58
CA ALA A 124 4.02 -17.49 11.75
C ALA A 124 2.98 -18.58 11.55
N TYR A 125 1.78 -18.41 12.12
CA TYR A 125 0.68 -19.35 11.98
C TYR A 125 0.04 -19.30 10.58
N TYR A 126 -0.22 -18.10 10.03
CA TYR A 126 -0.85 -17.89 8.74
C TYR A 126 -0.13 -18.64 7.60
N TRP A 127 1.21 -18.61 7.63
CA TRP A 127 2.06 -19.30 6.66
C TRP A 127 2.66 -20.61 7.21
N SER A 128 2.07 -21.23 8.23
CA SER A 128 2.51 -22.52 8.76
C SER A 128 1.86 -23.71 8.05
N ASP A 129 2.31 -24.92 8.35
CA ASP A 129 1.67 -26.17 7.94
C ASP A 129 0.65 -26.68 8.97
N GLN A 130 0.17 -25.81 9.88
CA GLN A 130 -0.86 -26.19 10.85
C GLN A 130 -2.25 -26.17 10.20
N ASP A 131 -3.16 -27.04 10.65
CA ASP A 131 -4.56 -27.04 10.20
C ASP A 131 -4.69 -27.05 8.66
N LEU A 132 -4.13 -28.08 8.03
CA LEU A 132 -4.32 -28.37 6.61
C LEU A 132 -5.47 -29.36 6.45
N ASP A 133 -6.19 -29.32 5.33
CA ASP A 133 -7.12 -30.38 4.96
C ASP A 133 -6.42 -31.60 4.36
N GLY A 134 -7.22 -32.60 3.96
CA GLY A 134 -6.74 -33.83 3.33
C GLY A 134 -6.00 -33.61 2.00
N SER A 135 -6.11 -32.44 1.37
CA SER A 135 -5.35 -32.08 0.16
C SER A 135 -4.04 -31.35 0.47
N GLY A 136 -3.79 -31.02 1.75
CA GLY A 136 -2.67 -30.18 2.17
C GLY A 136 -2.93 -28.67 2.01
N ASP A 137 -4.16 -28.27 1.69
CA ASP A 137 -4.54 -26.87 1.60
C ASP A 137 -4.84 -26.31 3.00
N PRO A 138 -4.30 -25.14 3.37
CA PRO A 138 -4.50 -24.59 4.69
C PRO A 138 -5.93 -24.11 4.92
N GLN A 139 -6.50 -24.62 6.01
CA GLN A 139 -7.83 -24.25 6.49
C GLN A 139 -7.87 -22.83 7.06
N ALA A 140 -9.07 -22.26 7.09
CA ALA A 140 -9.31 -20.91 7.58
C ALA A 140 -9.00 -20.79 9.08
N ILE A 141 -8.42 -19.65 9.46
CA ILE A 141 -8.15 -19.35 10.87
C ILE A 141 -9.49 -19.03 11.56
N ARG A 142 -9.87 -19.87 12.52
CA ARG A 142 -11.13 -19.73 13.26
C ARG A 142 -11.06 -18.61 14.29
N ARG A 143 -12.21 -18.00 14.58
CA ARG A 143 -12.38 -16.85 15.51
C ARG A 143 -11.77 -17.06 16.90
N ASP A 144 -11.80 -18.29 17.39
CA ASP A 144 -11.31 -18.69 18.71
C ASP A 144 -9.80 -18.94 18.76
N ASN A 145 -9.11 -18.94 17.61
CA ASN A 145 -7.68 -19.11 17.57
C ASN A 145 -6.97 -17.94 18.27
N ARG A 146 -6.07 -18.28 19.20
CA ARG A 146 -5.30 -17.32 19.99
C ARG A 146 -4.51 -16.30 19.16
N VAL A 147 -4.11 -16.64 17.94
CA VAL A 147 -3.36 -15.71 17.07
C VAL A 147 -4.21 -14.54 16.59
N LEU A 148 -5.54 -14.64 16.71
CA LEU A 148 -6.49 -13.55 16.42
C LEU A 148 -6.92 -12.79 17.69
N ASN A 149 -6.42 -13.15 18.87
CA ASN A 149 -6.85 -12.51 20.12
C ASN A 149 -6.63 -11.00 20.12
N PHE A 150 -5.58 -10.49 19.48
CA PHE A 150 -5.31 -9.05 19.37
C PHE A 150 -6.44 -8.29 18.64
N LEU A 151 -7.15 -8.95 17.71
CA LEU A 151 -8.32 -8.39 17.01
C LEU A 151 -9.60 -8.44 17.83
N ARG A 152 -9.64 -9.35 18.80
CA ARG A 152 -10.76 -9.45 19.76
C ARG A 152 -10.64 -8.37 20.82
N MET A 153 -9.42 -7.92 21.10
CA MET A 153 -9.12 -6.95 22.14
C MET A 153 -9.41 -5.50 21.72
N ALA A 154 -9.13 -5.13 20.47
CA ALA A 154 -9.58 -3.86 19.94
C ALA A 154 -11.07 -3.97 19.60
N ASP A 155 -11.98 -3.57 20.49
CA ASP A 155 -13.39 -3.38 20.11
C ASP A 155 -13.45 -2.08 19.30
N PHE A 156 -13.27 -2.20 17.98
CA PHE A 156 -13.34 -1.13 16.97
C PHE A 156 -14.74 -0.50 16.84
N ARG A 157 -15.60 -0.61 17.84
CA ARG A 157 -16.94 -0.02 17.83
C ARG A 157 -16.84 1.45 18.22
N PHE A 158 -16.23 2.27 17.37
CA PHE A 158 -16.53 3.69 17.34
C PHE A 158 -17.97 3.85 16.79
N GLY A 159 -18.97 3.58 17.64
CA GLY A 159 -20.34 4.08 17.47
C GLY A 159 -21.01 3.92 16.10
N GLY A 160 -20.89 2.79 15.39
CA GLY A 160 -21.59 2.56 14.13
C GLY A 160 -21.33 1.17 13.52
N ASN A 161 -22.21 0.72 12.63
CA ASN A 161 -22.06 -0.53 11.88
C ASN A 161 -20.91 -0.39 10.86
N GLN A 162 -19.85 -1.22 10.98
CA GLN A 162 -18.69 -1.31 10.07
C GLN A 162 -17.77 -0.07 10.03
N ASP A 163 -16.46 -0.32 9.85
CA ASP A 163 -15.41 0.71 9.69
C ASP A 163 -14.61 0.37 8.42
N SER A 164 -13.70 1.24 7.98
CA SER A 164 -12.97 1.08 6.71
C SER A 164 -11.61 0.38 6.88
N PRO A 165 -11.12 -0.32 5.84
CA PRO A 165 -9.75 -0.84 5.78
C PRO A 165 -8.64 0.20 6.09
N GLU A 166 -8.85 1.48 5.78
CA GLU A 166 -7.93 2.58 6.06
C GLU A 166 -7.84 2.87 7.54
N VAL A 167 -8.99 3.04 8.21
CA VAL A 167 -9.04 3.33 9.65
C VAL A 167 -8.40 2.18 10.43
N PHE A 168 -8.71 0.94 10.05
CA PHE A 168 -8.08 -0.23 10.67
C PHE A 168 -6.57 -0.31 10.40
N PHE A 169 -6.10 0.03 9.20
CA PHE A 169 -4.66 0.11 8.92
C PHE A 169 -3.97 1.17 9.77
N ASP A 170 -4.54 2.37 9.90
CA ASP A 170 -3.94 3.45 10.68
C ASP A 170 -3.88 3.12 12.16
N PHE A 171 -4.93 2.49 12.69
CA PHE A 171 -4.91 1.89 14.02
C PHE A 171 -3.75 0.90 14.17
N LEU A 172 -3.67 -0.09 13.27
CA LEU A 172 -2.66 -1.13 13.34
C LEU A 172 -1.25 -0.55 13.24
N LYS A 173 -1.05 0.43 12.34
CA LYS A 173 0.19 1.19 12.20
C LYS A 173 0.58 1.87 13.52
N GLY A 174 -0.33 2.64 14.12
CA GLY A 174 -0.07 3.36 15.37
C GLY A 174 0.38 2.42 16.49
N HIS A 175 -0.24 1.25 16.58
CA HIS A 175 0.09 0.25 17.59
C HIS A 175 1.39 -0.55 17.30
N ILE A 176 1.65 -0.93 16.05
CA ILE A 176 2.88 -1.67 15.68
C ILE A 176 4.12 -0.77 15.75
N VAL A 177 4.04 0.48 15.23
CA VAL A 177 5.20 1.39 15.22
C VAL A 177 5.61 1.76 16.66
N ASN A 178 4.65 1.86 17.57
CA ASN A 178 4.89 2.15 18.99
C ASN A 178 5.23 0.91 19.84
N SER A 179 5.46 -0.26 19.23
CA SER A 179 5.83 -1.49 19.94
C SER A 179 7.30 -1.55 20.41
N THR A 180 8.11 -0.53 20.09
CA THR A 180 9.52 -0.42 20.55
C THR A 180 9.68 0.77 21.48
N PRO A 181 10.62 0.75 22.45
CA PRO A 181 10.81 1.87 23.37
C PRO A 181 11.07 3.16 22.60
N PHE A 182 10.29 4.20 22.91
CA PHE A 182 10.57 5.54 22.44
C PHE A 182 11.83 6.05 23.15
N ARG A 183 12.83 6.50 22.40
CA ARG A 183 13.92 7.30 22.96
C ARG A 183 13.58 8.74 22.63
N GLU A 184 13.37 9.55 23.65
CA GLU A 184 13.07 10.97 23.49
C GLU A 184 14.06 11.60 22.49
N ASN A 185 13.52 12.39 21.56
CA ASN A 185 14.22 13.17 20.55
C ASN A 185 14.78 12.45 19.30
N ASN A 186 14.46 11.18 19.03
CA ASN A 186 14.75 10.57 17.72
C ASN A 186 13.74 9.49 17.31
N ALA A 187 13.41 9.43 16.01
CA ALA A 187 12.65 8.31 15.46
C ALA A 187 13.41 7.00 15.70
N SER A 188 12.73 5.99 16.27
CA SER A 188 13.35 4.69 16.52
C SER A 188 13.79 4.07 15.19
N PRO A 189 14.88 3.28 15.15
CA PRO A 189 15.25 2.54 13.94
C PRO A 189 14.10 1.70 13.37
N TRP A 190 13.21 1.23 14.26
CA TRP A 190 11.97 0.52 13.94
C TRP A 190 10.97 1.38 13.16
N GLY A 191 10.68 2.59 13.64
CA GLY A 191 9.78 3.53 12.97
C GLY A 191 10.36 4.07 11.65
N LEU A 192 11.67 4.33 11.61
CA LEU A 192 12.34 4.74 10.37
C LEU A 192 12.25 3.67 9.26
N MET A 193 12.32 2.38 9.63
CA MET A 193 12.08 1.29 8.69
C MET A 193 10.63 1.27 8.20
N PHE A 194 9.65 1.52 9.08
CA PHE A 194 8.25 1.61 8.67
C PHE A 194 8.02 2.77 7.69
N ASN A 195 8.56 3.96 7.97
CA ASN A 195 8.42 5.11 7.09
C ASN A 195 9.07 4.84 5.72
N ALA A 196 10.24 4.20 5.70
CA ALA A 196 10.86 3.81 4.43
C ALA A 196 10.04 2.77 3.65
N LEU A 197 9.29 1.91 4.35
CA LEU A 197 8.41 0.92 3.72
C LEU A 197 7.10 1.50 3.19
N PHE A 198 6.46 2.47 3.86
CA PHE A 198 5.09 2.91 3.51
C PHE A 198 4.92 4.40 3.24
N GLU A 199 5.83 5.25 3.69
CA GLU A 199 5.67 6.70 3.57
C GLU A 199 6.03 7.15 2.14
N LEU A 200 5.13 7.90 1.51
CA LEU A 200 5.38 8.65 0.29
C LEU A 200 5.69 10.09 0.68
N GLN A 201 6.80 10.62 0.15
CA GLN A 201 7.20 12.01 0.36
C GLN A 201 7.02 12.78 -0.94
N LEU A 202 6.23 13.84 -0.87
CA LEU A 202 5.83 14.69 -1.98
C LEU A 202 6.29 16.13 -1.73
N GLN A 203 6.50 16.87 -2.81
CA GLN A 203 6.76 18.30 -2.77
C GLN A 203 5.62 18.99 -3.48
N LYS A 204 4.90 19.86 -2.79
CA LYS A 204 3.82 20.64 -3.39
C LYS A 204 4.39 21.84 -4.14
N SER A 205 3.95 22.03 -5.37
CA SER A 205 4.37 23.16 -6.20
C SER A 205 3.24 23.82 -6.97
N HIS A 206 3.40 25.12 -7.23
CA HIS A 206 2.42 25.93 -7.96
C HIS A 206 3.08 26.60 -9.17
N SER A 207 2.48 26.41 -10.35
CA SER A 207 2.91 27.05 -11.61
C SER A 207 1.81 27.97 -12.13
N CYS A 208 2.13 29.25 -12.31
CA CYS A 208 1.17 30.25 -12.76
C CYS A 208 1.05 30.25 -14.29
N SER A 209 -0.18 30.31 -14.84
CA SER A 209 -0.39 30.35 -16.30
C SER A 209 -0.02 31.69 -16.96
N ASN A 210 0.18 32.75 -16.19
CA ASN A 210 0.57 34.06 -16.73
C ASN A 210 2.02 34.02 -17.23
N SER A 211 2.22 34.17 -18.54
CA SER A 211 3.54 34.11 -19.19
C SER A 211 4.53 35.18 -18.73
N ALA A 212 4.05 36.32 -18.22
CA ALA A 212 4.89 37.37 -17.65
C ALA A 212 5.27 37.12 -16.18
N CYS A 213 4.70 36.09 -15.55
CA CYS A 213 4.98 35.76 -14.15
C CYS A 213 6.22 34.85 -14.04
N PRO A 214 7.17 35.11 -13.12
CA PRO A 214 8.29 34.20 -12.89
C PRO A 214 7.83 32.78 -12.52
N ARG A 215 6.69 32.65 -11.82
CA ARG A 215 6.10 31.35 -11.47
C ARG A 215 5.57 30.53 -12.66
N ASN A 216 5.63 31.05 -13.89
CA ASN A 216 5.32 30.27 -15.09
C ASN A 216 6.45 29.29 -15.46
N THR A 217 7.69 29.71 -15.26
CA THR A 217 8.89 28.91 -15.62
C THR A 217 9.59 28.33 -14.40
N THR A 218 9.49 28.98 -13.24
CA THR A 218 10.03 28.50 -11.97
C THR A 218 8.89 28.27 -10.98
N PRO A 219 8.36 27.04 -10.87
CA PRO A 219 7.27 26.74 -9.95
C PRO A 219 7.64 27.12 -8.51
N ASP A 220 6.66 27.66 -7.78
CA ASP A 220 6.81 27.96 -6.37
C ASP A 220 6.66 26.69 -5.54
N VAL A 221 7.60 26.47 -4.61
CA VAL A 221 7.64 25.28 -3.75
C VAL A 221 7.16 25.68 -2.38
N THR A 222 5.95 25.25 -2.03
CA THR A 222 5.28 25.75 -0.83
C THR A 222 5.41 24.82 0.36
N GLU A 223 5.50 23.51 0.12
CA GLU A 223 5.39 22.51 1.19
C GLU A 223 6.02 21.16 0.82
N GLN A 224 6.53 20.44 1.82
CA GLN A 224 6.87 19.03 1.71
C GLN A 224 5.89 18.22 2.57
N GLU A 225 5.27 17.22 1.95
CA GLU A 225 4.25 16.40 2.59
C GLU A 225 4.76 14.95 2.72
N ALA A 226 4.49 14.31 3.85
CA ALA A 226 4.88 12.93 4.12
C ALA A 226 3.68 12.18 4.69
N GLN A 227 3.23 11.13 3.99
CA GLN A 227 2.05 10.36 4.38
C GLN A 227 2.18 8.88 3.95
N CYS A 228 1.36 7.99 4.52
CA CYS A 228 1.38 6.59 4.12
C CYS A 228 0.71 6.40 2.76
N GLY A 229 1.51 6.27 1.70
CA GLY A 229 1.03 6.09 0.34
C GLY A 229 0.20 7.27 -0.17
N ILE A 230 -0.93 6.98 -0.82
CA ILE A 230 -1.91 7.97 -1.30
C ILE A 230 -3.25 7.62 -0.65
N PRO A 231 -3.65 8.30 0.45
CA PRO A 231 -4.84 7.94 1.24
C PRO A 231 -6.17 8.34 0.59
N GLY A 232 -6.14 9.13 -0.48
CA GLY A 232 -7.34 9.54 -1.20
C GLY A 232 -7.03 9.87 -2.65
N LEU A 233 -7.22 8.89 -3.54
CA LEU A 233 -7.11 9.07 -4.98
C LEU A 233 -8.50 9.14 -5.60
N GLN A 234 -8.92 10.33 -6.00
CA GLN A 234 -10.23 10.55 -6.61
C GLN A 234 -10.35 9.82 -7.97
N ILE A 235 -11.39 8.99 -8.09
CA ILE A 235 -11.82 8.41 -9.37
C ILE A 235 -12.97 9.23 -9.96
N LEU A 236 -13.12 9.17 -11.28
CA LEU A 236 -14.16 9.89 -12.01
C LEU A 236 -15.22 8.92 -12.55
N ASP A 237 -16.49 9.32 -12.43
CA ASP A 237 -17.62 8.60 -12.99
C ASP A 237 -17.77 8.86 -14.51
N THR A 238 -16.83 8.32 -15.29
CA THR A 238 -16.79 8.49 -16.75
C THR A 238 -16.96 7.18 -17.52
N GLY A 239 -17.01 6.05 -16.81
CA GLY A 239 -16.99 4.70 -17.40
C GLY A 239 -15.66 4.27 -18.03
N ASN A 240 -14.69 5.19 -18.18
CA ASN A 240 -13.40 4.94 -18.83
C ASN A 240 -12.20 5.45 -18.01
N ASP A 241 -12.43 5.89 -16.76
CA ASP A 241 -11.34 6.31 -15.88
C ASP A 241 -10.44 5.11 -15.51
N ASN A 242 -9.20 5.40 -15.17
CA ASN A 242 -8.22 4.37 -14.87
C ASN A 242 -7.13 4.91 -13.95
N LEU A 243 -6.39 3.99 -13.32
CA LEU A 243 -5.37 4.32 -12.34
C LEU A 243 -4.30 5.28 -12.86
N ALA A 244 -3.87 5.13 -14.12
CA ALA A 244 -2.87 6.00 -14.70
C ALA A 244 -3.38 7.45 -14.84
N ALA A 245 -4.62 7.62 -15.30
CA ALA A 245 -5.27 8.91 -15.41
C ALA A 245 -5.48 9.56 -14.02
N SER A 246 -5.95 8.81 -13.03
CA SER A 246 -6.11 9.31 -11.66
C SER A 246 -4.80 9.76 -11.03
N LEU A 247 -3.74 8.95 -11.16
CA LEU A 247 -2.41 9.31 -10.65
C LEU A 247 -1.82 10.50 -11.38
N HIS A 248 -2.08 10.64 -12.69
CA HIS A 248 -1.67 11.82 -13.44
C HIS A 248 -2.32 13.08 -12.87
N ARG A 249 -3.64 13.07 -12.64
CA ARG A 249 -4.36 14.21 -12.02
C ARG A 249 -3.84 14.54 -10.62
N TYR A 250 -3.45 13.52 -9.85
CA TYR A 250 -2.94 13.69 -8.49
C TYR A 250 -1.50 14.24 -8.46
N LEU A 251 -0.58 13.65 -9.24
CA LEU A 251 0.86 13.93 -9.18
C LEU A 251 1.31 15.03 -10.15
N ALA A 252 0.86 14.98 -11.41
CA ALA A 252 1.24 15.96 -12.44
C ALA A 252 0.55 17.31 -12.22
N GLY A 253 -0.58 17.27 -11.53
CA GLY A 253 -1.28 18.42 -11.02
C GLY A 253 -2.63 18.69 -11.66
N HIS A 254 -3.38 19.53 -10.97
CA HIS A 254 -4.71 19.97 -11.37
C HIS A 254 -4.77 21.49 -11.44
N PRO A 255 -5.58 22.06 -12.35
CA PRO A 255 -5.74 23.49 -12.45
C PRO A 255 -6.57 24.02 -11.28
N LEU A 256 -6.05 25.05 -10.62
CA LEU A 256 -6.78 25.92 -9.70
C LEU A 256 -7.21 27.17 -10.48
N GLN A 257 -8.51 27.32 -10.70
CA GLN A 257 -9.07 28.51 -11.35
C GLN A 257 -9.12 29.69 -10.37
N ASP A 258 -9.02 30.90 -10.91
CA ASP A 258 -9.09 32.17 -10.15
C ASP A 258 -8.12 32.27 -8.96
N TYR A 259 -7.03 31.50 -9.00
CA TYR A 259 -6.01 31.51 -7.97
C TYR A 259 -5.22 32.83 -8.02
N ARG A 260 -5.17 33.53 -6.88
CA ARG A 260 -4.41 34.77 -6.75
C ARG A 260 -2.94 34.43 -6.53
N CYS A 261 -2.15 34.51 -7.60
CA CYS A 261 -0.71 34.26 -7.54
C CYS A 261 -0.01 35.34 -6.72
N GLU A 262 0.79 34.95 -5.71
CA GLU A 262 1.46 35.92 -4.83
C GLU A 262 2.61 36.66 -5.52
N ALA A 263 3.21 36.09 -6.58
CA ALA A 263 4.33 36.72 -7.29
C ALA A 263 3.89 37.83 -8.25
N CYS A 264 2.80 37.63 -9.00
CA CYS A 264 2.29 38.65 -9.93
C CYS A 264 1.05 39.38 -9.42
N ASN A 265 0.47 38.93 -8.30
CA ASN A 265 -0.74 39.47 -7.67
C ASN A 265 -2.00 39.44 -8.58
N GLN A 266 -1.95 38.70 -9.69
CA GLN A 266 -3.06 38.54 -10.63
C GLN A 266 -3.81 37.22 -10.38
N LYS A 267 -5.12 37.22 -10.59
CA LYS A 267 -5.94 36.00 -10.61
C LYS A 267 -5.78 35.31 -11.96
N ASN A 268 -5.25 34.09 -11.95
CA ASN A 268 -5.06 33.28 -13.14
C ASN A 268 -5.24 31.80 -12.80
N THR A 269 -5.30 30.95 -13.82
CA THR A 269 -5.17 29.51 -13.62
C THR A 269 -3.77 29.19 -13.08
N THR A 270 -3.70 28.42 -12.00
CA THR A 270 -2.45 27.94 -11.43
C THR A 270 -2.50 26.42 -11.37
N THR A 271 -1.50 25.75 -11.94
CA THR A 271 -1.38 24.29 -11.81
C THR A 271 -0.72 23.97 -10.48
N GLN A 272 -1.42 23.24 -9.61
CA GLN A 272 -0.86 22.67 -8.39
C GLN A 272 -0.44 21.23 -8.65
N SER A 273 0.83 20.89 -8.44
CA SER A 273 1.37 19.53 -8.63
C SER A 273 2.03 18.98 -7.37
N HIS A 274 2.21 17.65 -7.33
CA HIS A 274 2.79 16.93 -6.19
C HIS A 274 3.90 15.97 -6.67
N PRO A 275 5.04 16.47 -7.18
CA PRO A 275 6.18 15.63 -7.53
C PRO A 275 6.69 14.81 -6.34
N ILE A 276 7.20 13.62 -6.65
CA ILE A 276 7.72 12.65 -5.69
C ILE A 276 9.17 12.99 -5.33
N LEU A 277 9.41 13.28 -4.04
CA LEU A 277 10.73 13.44 -3.44
C LEU A 277 11.38 12.09 -3.13
N ALA A 278 10.61 11.19 -2.51
CA ALA A 278 11.06 9.86 -2.16
C ALA A 278 9.88 8.91 -2.00
N ALA A 279 9.94 7.79 -2.70
CA ALA A 279 8.89 6.80 -2.77
C ALA A 279 9.13 5.62 -1.80
N PRO A 280 8.05 4.99 -1.30
CA PRO A 280 8.14 3.82 -0.43
C PRO A 280 8.43 2.53 -1.21
N ASP A 281 8.84 1.48 -0.51
CA ASP A 281 8.89 0.14 -1.13
C ASP A 281 7.51 -0.51 -1.26
N ILE A 282 6.55 -0.11 -0.41
CA ILE A 282 5.16 -0.57 -0.38
C ILE A 282 4.27 0.67 -0.56
N LEU A 283 3.78 0.87 -1.77
CA LEU A 283 2.87 1.97 -2.10
C LEU A 283 1.43 1.50 -1.92
N ARG A 284 0.75 2.03 -0.89
CA ARG A 284 -0.70 1.89 -0.71
C ARG A 284 -1.42 3.05 -1.39
N ILE A 285 -2.49 2.77 -2.12
CA ILE A 285 -3.33 3.77 -2.80
C ILE A 285 -4.78 3.47 -2.42
N CYS A 286 -5.42 4.38 -1.70
CA CYS A 286 -6.83 4.27 -1.37
C CYS A 286 -7.63 5.07 -2.40
N LEU A 287 -8.53 4.40 -3.12
CA LEU A 287 -9.41 5.01 -4.09
C LEU A 287 -10.59 5.66 -3.35
N VAL A 288 -11.04 6.81 -3.84
CA VAL A 288 -12.24 7.48 -3.32
C VAL A 288 -13.37 7.26 -4.34
N PRO A 289 -14.18 6.20 -4.20
CA PRO A 289 -15.29 5.91 -5.11
C PRO A 289 -16.56 6.68 -4.73
N GLY A 290 -16.42 7.90 -4.22
CA GLY A 290 -17.53 8.78 -3.85
C GLY A 290 -17.69 9.91 -4.87
N GLY A 291 -18.94 10.22 -5.20
CA GLY A 291 -19.32 11.37 -6.00
C GLY A 291 -20.53 12.10 -5.39
N TYR A 292 -20.83 13.27 -5.93
CA TYR A 292 -22.04 14.02 -5.60
C TYR A 292 -22.88 14.19 -6.85
N ASP A 293 -24.18 13.90 -6.76
CA ASP A 293 -25.10 14.12 -7.86
C ASP A 293 -25.37 15.63 -8.08
N ARG A 294 -26.18 15.98 -9.09
CA ARG A 294 -26.53 17.38 -9.39
C ARG A 294 -27.29 18.10 -8.27
N PHE A 295 -27.79 17.36 -7.29
CA PHE A 295 -28.52 17.85 -6.13
C PHE A 295 -27.66 17.87 -4.86
N GLY A 296 -26.40 17.43 -4.93
CA GLY A 296 -25.48 17.36 -3.81
C GLY A 296 -25.65 16.11 -2.94
N ASN A 297 -26.40 15.09 -3.39
CA ASN A 297 -26.48 13.83 -2.66
C ASN A 297 -25.24 12.97 -2.94
N PRO A 298 -24.62 12.36 -1.91
CA PRO A 298 -23.49 11.47 -2.11
C PRO A 298 -23.94 10.16 -2.76
N TYR A 299 -23.13 9.62 -3.66
CA TYR A 299 -23.33 8.30 -4.26
C TYR A 299 -22.00 7.55 -4.44
N LYS A 300 -22.07 6.23 -4.52
CA LYS A 300 -20.92 5.39 -4.82
C LYS A 300 -20.74 5.24 -6.33
N ILE A 301 -19.55 5.57 -6.82
CA ILE A 301 -19.15 5.36 -8.21
C ILE A 301 -18.94 3.86 -8.42
N THR A 302 -19.79 3.25 -9.23
CA THR A 302 -19.73 1.82 -9.59
C THR A 302 -19.31 1.58 -11.04
N ALA A 303 -19.07 2.66 -11.79
CA ALA A 303 -18.58 2.62 -13.15
C ALA A 303 -17.23 1.90 -13.27
N ARG A 304 -16.94 1.41 -14.48
CA ARG A 304 -15.69 0.69 -14.76
C ARG A 304 -14.48 1.60 -14.49
N PHE A 305 -13.51 1.05 -13.74
CA PHE A 305 -12.24 1.71 -13.44
C PHE A 305 -11.08 0.77 -13.74
N GLY A 306 -10.21 1.16 -14.67
CA GLY A 306 -9.10 0.33 -15.14
C GLY A 306 -7.94 0.23 -14.13
N LEU A 307 -7.58 -0.99 -13.75
CA LEU A 307 -6.36 -1.30 -12.98
C LEU A 307 -5.23 -1.77 -13.90
N THR A 308 -3.98 -1.57 -13.49
CA THR A 308 -2.79 -2.06 -14.19
C THR A 308 -1.94 -2.92 -13.27
N GLU A 309 -1.33 -3.98 -13.78
CA GLU A 309 -0.40 -4.78 -12.97
C GLU A 309 0.90 -4.01 -12.70
N PHE A 310 1.39 -3.27 -13.69
CA PHE A 310 2.64 -2.53 -13.59
C PHE A 310 2.34 -1.04 -13.62
N LEU A 311 2.92 -0.33 -12.65
CA LEU A 311 2.77 1.10 -12.48
C LEU A 311 4.13 1.77 -12.63
N ASP A 312 4.26 2.68 -13.58
CA ASP A 312 5.46 3.49 -13.78
C ASP A 312 5.21 4.92 -13.28
N LEU A 313 5.90 5.29 -12.21
CA LEU A 313 5.84 6.62 -11.60
C LEU A 313 7.10 7.44 -11.90
N THR A 314 8.00 6.95 -12.75
CA THR A 314 9.32 7.55 -13.00
C THR A 314 9.21 9.03 -13.34
N ARG A 315 8.26 9.38 -14.22
CA ARG A 315 8.03 10.75 -14.71
C ARG A 315 7.50 11.74 -13.66
N TYR A 316 7.04 11.25 -12.52
CA TYR A 316 6.50 12.07 -11.44
C TYR A 316 7.52 12.36 -10.35
N GLN A 317 8.72 11.80 -10.44
CA GLN A 317 9.81 12.11 -9.52
C GLN A 317 10.48 13.44 -9.88
N LEU A 318 11.06 14.08 -8.87
CA LEU A 318 11.97 15.21 -9.11
C LEU A 318 13.24 14.80 -9.86
N ASP A 319 13.73 13.58 -9.62
CA ASP A 319 14.81 12.96 -10.40
C ASP A 319 14.23 11.83 -11.27
N PRO A 320 13.78 12.11 -12.50
CA PRO A 320 13.25 11.09 -13.41
C PRO A 320 14.35 10.21 -14.03
N SER A 321 15.63 10.42 -13.72
CA SER A 321 16.72 9.59 -14.25
C SER A 321 16.78 8.19 -13.60
N THR A 322 16.24 8.06 -12.39
CA THR A 322 16.12 6.78 -11.67
C THR A 322 14.72 6.19 -11.90
N PRO A 323 14.58 4.99 -12.50
CA PRO A 323 13.25 4.45 -12.73
C PRO A 323 12.53 4.10 -11.41
N LEU A 324 11.24 4.43 -11.35
CA LEU A 324 10.36 4.14 -10.23
C LEU A 324 9.16 3.36 -10.73
N LYS A 325 9.30 2.03 -10.72
CA LYS A 325 8.26 1.10 -11.15
C LYS A 325 7.77 0.26 -9.99
N TYR A 326 6.50 -0.07 -10.02
CA TYR A 326 5.84 -0.95 -9.07
C TYR A 326 5.08 -2.06 -9.76
N ARG A 327 4.82 -3.12 -9.02
CA ARG A 327 3.95 -4.23 -9.41
C ARG A 327 2.83 -4.41 -8.40
N LEU A 328 1.61 -4.59 -8.88
CA LEU A 328 0.42 -4.83 -8.08
C LEU A 328 0.57 -6.14 -7.30
N SER A 329 0.37 -6.05 -5.99
CA SER A 329 0.50 -7.16 -5.05
C SER A 329 -0.84 -7.57 -4.46
N SER A 330 -1.69 -6.60 -4.14
CA SER A 330 -3.03 -6.90 -3.64
C SER A 330 -4.02 -5.76 -3.88
N VAL A 331 -5.30 -6.11 -3.86
CA VAL A 331 -6.45 -5.21 -3.96
C VAL A 331 -7.43 -5.59 -2.86
N ILE A 332 -7.88 -4.62 -2.07
CA ILE A 332 -9.11 -4.74 -1.27
C ILE A 332 -10.25 -4.23 -2.13
N ASN A 333 -11.31 -5.00 -2.26
CA ASN A 333 -12.49 -4.68 -3.05
C ASN A 333 -13.71 -4.56 -2.15
N HIS A 334 -14.67 -3.70 -2.51
CA HIS A 334 -15.86 -3.40 -1.73
C HIS A 334 -17.14 -3.54 -2.57
N ILE A 335 -18.14 -4.24 -2.04
CA ILE A 335 -19.53 -4.23 -2.54
C ILE A 335 -20.42 -3.52 -1.52
N GLY A 336 -21.52 -2.91 -1.97
CA GLY A 336 -22.44 -2.15 -1.11
C GLY A 336 -22.34 -0.65 -1.33
N GLU A 337 -22.92 0.11 -0.41
CA GLU A 337 -23.02 1.58 -0.44
C GLU A 337 -21.74 2.24 0.09
N LEU A 338 -21.77 3.55 0.37
CA LEU A 338 -20.62 4.27 0.91
C LEU A 338 -20.35 3.95 2.40
N ASP A 339 -21.39 3.63 3.16
CA ASP A 339 -21.37 3.45 4.62
C ASP A 339 -21.62 2.01 5.08
N SER A 340 -21.88 1.10 4.13
CA SER A 340 -22.23 -0.29 4.42
C SER A 340 -21.85 -1.20 3.27
N GLY A 341 -21.44 -2.42 3.60
CA GLY A 341 -21.10 -3.38 2.57
C GLY A 341 -20.29 -4.57 3.04
N HIS A 342 -19.48 -5.09 2.12
CA HIS A 342 -18.59 -6.21 2.38
C HIS A 342 -17.27 -6.06 1.63
N TYR A 343 -16.17 -6.32 2.33
CA TYR A 343 -14.82 -6.27 1.78
C TYR A 343 -14.31 -7.67 1.48
N ILE A 344 -13.68 -7.84 0.33
CA ILE A 344 -12.88 -9.03 -0.03
C ILE A 344 -11.47 -8.61 -0.44
N ALA A 345 -10.51 -9.51 -0.31
CA ALA A 345 -9.13 -9.27 -0.72
C ALA A 345 -8.80 -10.07 -1.99
N THR A 346 -8.04 -9.50 -2.91
CA THR A 346 -7.33 -10.23 -3.96
C THR A 346 -5.84 -10.04 -3.72
N ALA A 347 -5.07 -11.10 -3.45
CA ALA A 347 -3.68 -10.97 -3.03
C ALA A 347 -2.76 -12.01 -3.67
N ARG A 348 -1.54 -11.57 -4.03
CA ARG A 348 -0.47 -12.41 -4.54
C ARG A 348 0.21 -13.19 -3.43
N ALA A 349 0.17 -14.51 -3.51
CA ALA A 349 0.92 -15.43 -2.69
C ALA A 349 2.20 -15.90 -3.44
N PRO A 350 3.08 -16.71 -2.83
CA PRO A 350 4.31 -17.16 -3.49
C PRO A 350 4.12 -17.85 -4.85
N ASP A 351 3.03 -18.60 -5.04
CA ASP A 351 2.82 -19.43 -6.24
C ASP A 351 1.53 -19.10 -7.02
N ASN A 352 0.59 -18.37 -6.41
CA ASN A 352 -0.70 -18.08 -7.02
C ASN A 352 -1.21 -16.69 -6.57
N VAL A 353 -2.34 -16.26 -7.11
CA VAL A 353 -3.14 -15.14 -6.63
C VAL A 353 -4.44 -15.71 -6.10
N TYR A 354 -4.84 -15.24 -4.92
CA TYR A 354 -6.08 -15.66 -4.27
C TYR A 354 -7.04 -14.49 -4.17
N VAL A 355 -8.31 -14.72 -4.55
CA VAL A 355 -9.43 -13.91 -4.07
C VAL A 355 -9.85 -14.55 -2.74
N ILE A 356 -9.90 -13.79 -1.67
CA ILE A 356 -10.13 -14.26 -0.31
C ILE A 356 -11.34 -13.51 0.23
N ASN A 357 -12.34 -14.28 0.62
CA ASN A 357 -13.59 -13.79 1.19
C ASN A 357 -13.78 -14.47 2.55
N ASP A 358 -13.40 -13.77 3.61
CA ASP A 358 -13.39 -14.30 4.98
C ASP A 358 -12.71 -15.68 5.05
N ASN A 359 -13.47 -16.75 5.28
CA ASN A 359 -12.98 -18.13 5.42
C ASN A 359 -12.66 -18.82 4.09
N GLU A 360 -13.15 -18.30 2.98
CA GLU A 360 -13.05 -18.94 1.67
C GLU A 360 -12.02 -18.25 0.78
N LYS A 361 -11.51 -18.99 -0.21
CA LYS A 361 -10.56 -18.48 -1.18
C LYS A 361 -10.76 -19.12 -2.55
N LEU A 362 -10.57 -18.33 -3.60
CA LEU A 362 -10.60 -18.74 -5.01
C LEU A 362 -9.26 -18.44 -5.66
N THR A 363 -8.93 -19.21 -6.69
CA THR A 363 -7.76 -18.99 -7.56
C THR A 363 -8.21 -18.59 -8.96
N CYS A 364 -7.30 -18.39 -9.91
CA CYS A 364 -7.67 -18.07 -11.29
C CYS A 364 -8.55 -19.13 -11.94
N ASP A 365 -8.37 -20.40 -11.56
CA ASP A 365 -9.07 -21.53 -12.17
C ASP A 365 -10.47 -21.72 -11.59
N THR A 366 -10.66 -21.37 -10.30
CA THR A 366 -11.94 -21.53 -9.60
C THR A 366 -12.76 -20.25 -9.51
N ALA A 367 -12.21 -19.11 -9.92
CA ALA A 367 -12.97 -17.87 -10.05
C ALA A 367 -14.00 -17.97 -11.18
N ASP A 368 -15.12 -17.25 -11.05
CA ASP A 368 -16.13 -17.14 -12.09
C ASP A 368 -16.24 -15.67 -12.60
N PRO A 369 -15.98 -15.39 -13.89
CA PRO A 369 -15.40 -16.32 -14.87
C PRO A 369 -13.95 -16.68 -14.51
N PRO A 370 -13.40 -17.81 -14.99
CA PRO A 370 -12.00 -18.14 -14.80
C PRO A 370 -11.09 -17.04 -15.37
N ALA A 371 -9.94 -16.81 -14.73
CA ALA A 371 -8.96 -15.85 -15.21
C ALA A 371 -7.90 -16.56 -16.06
N ALA A 372 -7.46 -15.91 -17.14
CA ALA A 372 -6.43 -16.47 -18.03
C ALA A 372 -5.09 -16.74 -17.33
N ASN A 373 -4.79 -16.02 -16.24
CA ASN A 373 -3.63 -16.25 -15.39
C ASN A 373 -3.85 -15.61 -14.00
N PRO A 374 -3.02 -15.92 -13.00
CA PRO A 374 -3.15 -15.34 -11.65
C PRO A 374 -3.11 -13.81 -11.61
N SER A 375 -2.27 -13.16 -12.42
CA SER A 375 -2.19 -11.69 -12.45
C SER A 375 -3.45 -11.01 -12.98
N ALA A 376 -4.18 -11.67 -13.89
CA ALA A 376 -5.45 -11.17 -14.41
C ALA A 376 -6.53 -11.06 -13.32
N LEU A 377 -6.46 -11.85 -12.24
CA LEU A 377 -7.34 -11.68 -11.08
C LEU A 377 -7.06 -10.36 -10.33
N LEU A 378 -5.79 -9.98 -10.16
CA LEU A 378 -5.45 -8.73 -9.45
C LEU A 378 -5.96 -7.49 -10.18
N CYS A 379 -6.00 -7.52 -11.51
CA CYS A 379 -6.43 -6.38 -12.31
C CYS A 379 -7.92 -6.39 -12.64
N ARG A 380 -8.66 -7.42 -12.21
CA ARG A 380 -10.10 -7.55 -12.45
C ARG A 380 -10.86 -6.55 -11.58
N ASN A 381 -11.51 -5.59 -12.21
CA ASN A 381 -12.37 -4.60 -11.55
C ASN A 381 -13.62 -4.33 -12.40
N PRO A 382 -14.83 -4.66 -11.92
CA PRO A 382 -15.12 -5.21 -10.60
C PRO A 382 -14.64 -6.66 -10.44
N GLN A 383 -14.16 -6.98 -9.23
CA GLN A 383 -13.89 -8.36 -8.82
C GLN A 383 -15.21 -9.09 -8.59
N ARG A 384 -15.27 -10.37 -8.98
CA ARG A 384 -16.45 -11.21 -8.85
C ARG A 384 -16.29 -12.21 -7.71
N TRP A 385 -17.37 -12.42 -6.98
CA TRP A 385 -17.54 -13.50 -6.00
C TRP A 385 -19.02 -13.85 -5.95
N ASN A 386 -19.38 -15.07 -6.34
CA ASN A 386 -20.76 -15.47 -6.63
C ASN A 386 -21.43 -14.43 -7.58
N ASP A 387 -22.62 -13.98 -7.24
CA ASP A 387 -23.39 -12.93 -7.90
C ASP A 387 -22.91 -11.50 -7.56
N GLY A 388 -21.99 -11.35 -6.61
CA GLY A 388 -21.45 -10.07 -6.16
C GLY A 388 -20.46 -9.40 -7.12
N SER A 389 -20.49 -8.07 -7.15
CA SER A 389 -19.62 -7.21 -7.95
C SER A 389 -18.89 -6.20 -7.06
N TYR A 390 -17.62 -6.46 -6.77
CA TYR A 390 -16.83 -5.70 -5.80
C TYR A 390 -15.90 -4.72 -6.53
N GLN A 391 -16.02 -3.43 -6.23
CA GLN A 391 -15.17 -2.39 -6.81
C GLN A 391 -13.86 -2.29 -6.03
N ALA A 392 -12.75 -2.08 -6.73
CA ALA A 392 -11.46 -1.84 -6.10
C ALA A 392 -11.52 -0.63 -5.16
N PHE A 393 -10.90 -0.76 -4.00
CA PHE A 393 -10.96 0.24 -2.92
C PHE A 393 -9.56 0.59 -2.40
N VAL A 394 -8.75 -0.40 -1.98
CA VAL A 394 -7.34 -0.16 -1.61
C VAL A 394 -6.43 -1.00 -2.50
N LEU A 395 -5.47 -0.35 -3.17
CA LEU A 395 -4.44 -0.99 -3.97
C LEU A 395 -3.12 -1.02 -3.19
N THR A 396 -2.40 -2.15 -3.24
CA THR A 396 -1.04 -2.25 -2.70
C THR A 396 -0.07 -2.67 -3.79
N TYR A 397 0.89 -1.80 -4.04
CA TYR A 397 1.94 -1.93 -5.04
C TYR A 397 3.29 -2.13 -4.36
N LEU A 398 4.10 -3.06 -4.86
CA LEU A 398 5.46 -3.29 -4.38
C LEU A 398 6.46 -2.75 -5.39
N ARG A 399 7.44 -1.98 -4.92
CA ARG A 399 8.48 -1.41 -5.76
C ARG A 399 9.29 -2.53 -6.41
N VAL A 400 9.45 -2.45 -7.72
CA VAL A 400 10.30 -3.38 -8.47
C VAL A 400 11.75 -3.05 -8.15
N PRO A 401 12.56 -4.01 -7.65
CA PRO A 401 13.97 -3.77 -7.35
C PRO A 401 14.76 -3.33 -8.58
N ASP A 402 15.75 -2.46 -8.40
CA ASP A 402 16.53 -1.92 -9.52
C ASP A 402 17.15 -2.99 -10.42
N LYS A 403 17.62 -4.09 -9.80
CA LYS A 403 18.20 -5.25 -10.50
C LYS A 403 17.21 -6.00 -11.39
N GLU A 404 15.92 -5.85 -11.14
CA GLU A 404 14.85 -6.49 -11.91
C GLU A 404 14.29 -5.55 -12.99
N LEU A 405 14.51 -4.24 -12.88
CA LEU A 405 14.09 -3.26 -13.88
C LEU A 405 14.74 -3.49 -15.25
N GLU A 406 15.95 -4.01 -15.29
CA GLU A 406 16.66 -4.33 -16.55
C GLU A 406 15.96 -5.43 -17.36
N LYS A 407 15.18 -6.29 -16.71
CA LYS A 407 14.40 -7.37 -17.35
C LYS A 407 13.03 -6.90 -17.86
N LEU A 408 12.65 -5.66 -17.55
CA LEU A 408 11.40 -5.01 -17.96
C LEU A 408 11.63 -3.95 -19.05
N LYS A 409 12.85 -3.86 -19.59
CA LYS A 409 13.19 -3.12 -20.81
C LYS A 409 13.09 -4.08 -21.98
#